data_AF-E3CVB2-F1
#
_entry.id   AF-E3CVB2-F1
#
_cell.length_a   1.000
_cell.length_b   1.000
_cell.length_c   1.000
_cell.angle_alpha   90.00
_cell.angle_beta   90.00
_cell.angle_gamma   90.00
#
_symmetry.space_group_name_H-M   'P 1'
#
loop_
_entity.id
_entity.type
_entity.pdbx_description
1 polymer ?
#
loop_
_entity_poly.entity_id
_entity_poly.type
_entity_poly.pdbx_seq_one_letter_code
_entity_poly.pdbx_strand_id
1 'polypeptide(L)'
;MERGELARRVFEAGVVGAGGAGFPTHVKLAAEGIDTYLINGAECEPLLTVDQHLMEAEAPRLVRAAASVAEALGATRAVFGLKKKYRRQIDALRAAGGEVAEVGNTYPAGDEVILIQEVLGRTVPEGGLPLLVGAVVNNPETLLNVAEALEGRPVTHTYVTLGGAVASRGVWRVPVGTDGAELLAAAGGVTEDDPAYIEGGPMTGKYRFDPHFPVTKATKGLLVVPRTSALVRYETLDVERMLNQARVACCQCVQCTLACSRNLVGYDLEPHRIMRLLAYGPMGLPEVAKQAFLCSECNLCSGLHACPMQLSPRRVNQVLKARMREAGIRPDFPRREIEPRREQPYRQVPSHRLVQRLGLERYEGPSPFRGDLRPSGDLTVLLKQHAGVPAVPCVAPGQVLEAGALLGSPPEGALGARVHAPLGGQVVRVTPEAVILRPAAAGQEG
;
A
#
# COMPACT_ATOMS: atom_id res chain seq x y z
N MET A 1 -27.19 -2.12 -8.53
CA MET A 1 -26.86 -0.67 -8.68
C MET A 1 -25.97 -0.49 -9.92
N GLU A 2 -26.15 0.55 -10.73
CA GLU A 2 -25.34 0.74 -11.94
C GLU A 2 -23.86 1.09 -11.66
N ARG A 3 -22.95 0.64 -12.53
CA ARG A 3 -21.49 0.87 -12.46
C ARG A 3 -21.13 2.36 -12.33
N GLY A 4 -21.76 3.20 -13.16
CA GLY A 4 -21.49 4.64 -13.18
C GLY A 4 -21.82 5.31 -11.85
N GLU A 5 -22.95 4.91 -11.24
CA GLU A 5 -23.38 5.42 -9.93
C GLU A 5 -22.44 4.94 -8.80
N LEU A 6 -22.00 3.68 -8.84
CA LEU A 6 -20.96 3.17 -7.91
C LEU A 6 -19.68 4.01 -8.00
N ALA A 7 -19.14 4.17 -9.21
CA ALA A 7 -17.91 4.94 -9.42
C ALA A 7 -18.07 6.40 -8.97
N ARG A 8 -19.22 7.04 -9.25
CA ARG A 8 -19.53 8.39 -8.81
C ARG A 8 -19.53 8.52 -7.29
N ARG A 9 -20.28 7.67 -6.56
CA ARG A 9 -20.30 7.70 -5.08
C ARG A 9 -18.92 7.48 -4.47
N VAL A 10 -18.15 6.56 -5.03
CA VAL A 10 -16.78 6.25 -4.59
C VAL A 10 -15.83 7.43 -4.85
N PHE A 11 -15.98 8.13 -5.97
CA PHE A 11 -15.26 9.37 -6.24
C PHE A 11 -15.65 10.49 -5.27
N GLU A 12 -16.96 10.67 -5.06
CA GLU A 12 -17.52 11.69 -4.17
C GLU A 12 -17.06 11.51 -2.74
N ALA A 13 -17.03 10.28 -2.24
CA ALA A 13 -16.50 9.93 -0.92
C ALA A 13 -14.97 10.02 -0.82
N GLY A 14 -14.26 10.17 -1.96
CA GLY A 14 -12.81 10.29 -1.99
C GLY A 14 -12.08 8.99 -1.65
N VAL A 15 -12.63 7.84 -2.08
CA VAL A 15 -12.03 6.53 -1.80
C VAL A 15 -10.80 6.29 -2.68
N VAL A 16 -9.72 5.86 -2.03
CA VAL A 16 -8.44 5.52 -2.66
C VAL A 16 -8.00 4.14 -2.19
N GLY A 17 -7.12 3.49 -2.95
CA GLY A 17 -6.50 2.23 -2.55
C GLY A 17 -5.68 2.42 -1.27
N ALA A 18 -6.20 1.92 -0.15
CA ALA A 18 -5.60 2.06 1.17
C ALA A 18 -4.31 1.24 1.35
N GLY A 19 -4.01 0.31 0.44
CA GLY A 19 -2.86 -0.61 0.51
C GLY A 19 -1.54 -0.08 -0.05
N GLY A 20 -1.34 1.24 -0.18
CA GLY A 20 -0.08 1.78 -0.69
C GLY A 20 -0.23 3.09 -1.48
N ALA A 21 0.01 3.08 -2.79
CA ALA A 21 0.16 4.31 -3.59
C ALA A 21 -1.09 5.21 -3.71
N GLY A 22 -2.22 4.86 -3.05
CA GLY A 22 -3.43 5.68 -3.04
C GLY A 22 -4.07 5.81 -4.42
N PHE A 23 -4.09 4.75 -5.23
CA PHE A 23 -4.71 4.81 -6.55
C PHE A 23 -6.21 5.09 -6.42
N PRO A 24 -6.80 6.05 -7.16
CA PRO A 24 -8.22 6.37 -7.01
C PRO A 24 -9.13 5.18 -7.34
N THR A 25 -9.94 4.74 -6.37
CA THR A 25 -10.69 3.48 -6.47
C THR A 25 -11.80 3.55 -7.53
N HIS A 26 -12.44 4.70 -7.69
CA HIS A 26 -13.47 4.90 -8.71
C HIS A 26 -12.99 4.60 -10.14
N VAL A 27 -11.69 4.82 -10.44
CA VAL A 27 -11.11 4.47 -11.75
C VAL A 27 -11.08 2.96 -11.96
N LYS A 28 -10.71 2.20 -10.91
CA LYS A 28 -10.76 0.73 -10.97
C LYS A 28 -12.20 0.23 -11.11
N LEU A 29 -13.15 0.88 -10.44
CA LEU A 29 -14.57 0.48 -10.44
C LEU A 29 -15.36 0.92 -11.68
N ALA A 30 -14.80 1.81 -12.50
CA ALA A 30 -15.37 2.18 -13.79
C ALA A 30 -15.01 1.19 -14.92
N ALA A 31 -14.16 0.21 -14.65
CA ALA A 31 -13.71 -0.76 -15.64
C ALA A 31 -14.84 -1.66 -16.18
N GLU A 32 -14.72 -2.05 -17.44
CA GLU A 32 -15.64 -2.95 -18.13
C GLU A 32 -15.00 -4.32 -18.37
N GLY A 33 -15.81 -5.32 -18.71
CA GLY A 33 -15.31 -6.67 -19.00
C GLY A 33 -14.73 -7.38 -17.79
N ILE A 34 -15.20 -7.04 -16.59
CA ILE A 34 -14.73 -7.64 -15.34
C ILE A 34 -15.63 -8.83 -15.00
N ASP A 35 -15.04 -10.02 -14.91
CA ASP A 35 -15.75 -11.23 -14.49
C ASP A 35 -15.49 -11.56 -13.01
N THR A 36 -14.37 -11.09 -12.45
CA THR A 36 -13.98 -11.38 -11.06
C THR A 36 -13.61 -10.12 -10.29
N TYR A 37 -14.28 -9.89 -9.15
CA TYR A 37 -13.85 -8.94 -8.14
C TYR A 37 -13.05 -9.65 -7.04
N LEU A 38 -11.77 -9.33 -6.92
CA LEU A 38 -10.82 -9.98 -6.00
C LEU A 38 -10.49 -9.06 -4.83
N ILE A 39 -10.77 -9.51 -3.62
CA ILE A 39 -10.39 -8.81 -2.40
C ILE A 39 -9.03 -9.35 -1.94
N ASN A 40 -8.04 -8.46 -1.90
CA ASN A 40 -6.68 -8.80 -1.48
C ASN A 40 -6.55 -8.79 0.05
N GLY A 41 -6.92 -9.90 0.68
CA GLY A 41 -6.72 -10.14 2.11
C GLY A 41 -5.34 -10.70 2.47
N ALA A 42 -4.40 -10.74 1.52
CA ALA A 42 -3.09 -11.35 1.69
C ALA A 42 -2.03 -10.32 2.13
N GLU A 43 -2.32 -9.52 3.18
CA GLU A 43 -1.36 -8.54 3.74
C GLU A 43 0.02 -9.19 3.98
N CYS A 44 1.03 -8.57 3.39
CA CYS A 44 2.38 -9.13 3.26
C CYS A 44 3.43 -8.33 4.00
N GLU A 45 3.20 -7.06 4.28
CA GLU A 45 4.16 -6.28 5.04
C GLU A 45 4.33 -6.86 6.44
N PRO A 46 5.56 -7.25 6.84
CA PRO A 46 5.80 -7.76 8.18
C PRO A 46 5.30 -6.80 9.26
N LEU A 47 4.74 -7.36 10.34
CA LEU A 47 4.17 -6.65 11.49
C LEU A 47 2.86 -5.88 11.25
N LEU A 48 2.39 -5.70 10.01
CA LEU A 48 1.09 -5.07 9.76
C LEU A 48 -0.05 -6.07 9.98
N THR A 49 -1.08 -5.61 10.70
CA THR A 49 -2.24 -6.44 11.07
C THR A 49 -3.61 -5.85 10.71
N VAL A 50 -3.66 -4.63 10.14
CA VAL A 50 -4.90 -3.90 9.82
C VAL A 50 -5.92 -4.77 9.10
N ASP A 51 -5.53 -5.34 7.95
CA ASP A 51 -6.46 -6.05 7.08
C ASP A 51 -7.00 -7.32 7.76
N GLN A 52 -6.22 -7.97 8.64
CA GLN A 52 -6.69 -9.12 9.42
C GLN A 52 -7.75 -8.71 10.47
N HIS A 53 -7.61 -7.54 11.10
CA HIS A 53 -8.65 -7.04 12.00
C HIS A 53 -9.94 -6.71 11.26
N LEU A 54 -9.82 -6.01 10.12
CA LEU A 54 -11.00 -5.61 9.34
C LEU A 54 -11.75 -6.83 8.80
N MET A 55 -11.03 -7.82 8.26
CA MET A 55 -11.67 -9.05 7.76
C MET A 55 -12.36 -9.86 8.84
N GLU A 56 -11.89 -9.79 10.09
CA GLU A 56 -12.53 -10.49 11.21
C GLU A 56 -13.72 -9.69 11.77
N ALA A 57 -13.54 -8.40 12.05
CA ALA A 57 -14.55 -7.56 12.70
C ALA A 57 -15.69 -7.14 11.75
N GLU A 58 -15.37 -6.90 10.47
CA GLU A 58 -16.30 -6.35 9.48
C GLU A 58 -16.71 -7.40 8.42
N ALA A 59 -16.49 -8.70 8.67
CA ALA A 59 -16.78 -9.77 7.71
C ALA A 59 -18.17 -9.65 7.04
N PRO A 60 -19.29 -9.53 7.77
CA PRO A 60 -20.60 -9.38 7.14
C PRO A 60 -20.72 -8.15 6.24
N ARG A 61 -20.10 -7.03 6.65
CA ARG A 61 -20.15 -5.77 5.91
C ARG A 61 -19.29 -5.85 4.64
N LEU A 62 -18.09 -6.41 4.75
CA LEU A 62 -17.19 -6.66 3.62
C LEU A 62 -17.82 -7.60 2.59
N VAL A 63 -18.44 -8.71 3.02
CA VAL A 63 -19.08 -9.66 2.08
C VAL A 63 -20.24 -9.00 1.33
N ARG A 64 -21.11 -8.23 2.02
CA ARG A 64 -22.20 -7.49 1.36
C ARG A 64 -21.66 -6.46 0.37
N ALA A 65 -20.66 -5.68 0.78
CA ALA A 65 -20.05 -4.68 -0.10
C ALA A 65 -19.38 -5.33 -1.31
N ALA A 66 -18.71 -6.47 -1.14
CA ALA A 66 -18.10 -7.23 -2.23
C ALA A 66 -19.15 -7.68 -3.26
N ALA A 67 -20.28 -8.18 -2.79
CA ALA A 67 -21.39 -8.58 -3.64
C ALA A 67 -21.96 -7.38 -4.43
N SER A 68 -22.21 -6.25 -3.75
CA SER A 68 -22.72 -5.03 -4.41
C SER A 68 -21.75 -4.47 -5.46
N VAL A 69 -20.44 -4.51 -5.18
CA VAL A 69 -19.42 -4.08 -6.14
C VAL A 69 -19.34 -5.05 -7.32
N ALA A 70 -19.35 -6.36 -7.07
CA ALA A 70 -19.33 -7.36 -8.14
C ALA A 70 -20.55 -7.25 -9.06
N GLU A 71 -21.75 -7.09 -8.50
CA GLU A 71 -22.98 -6.85 -9.26
C GLU A 71 -22.86 -5.61 -10.16
N ALA A 72 -22.39 -4.48 -9.61
CA ALA A 72 -22.22 -3.25 -10.37
C ALA A 72 -21.16 -3.37 -11.48
N LEU A 73 -20.11 -4.16 -11.27
CA LEU A 73 -19.09 -4.44 -12.28
C LEU A 73 -19.57 -5.42 -13.36
N GLY A 74 -20.68 -6.12 -13.15
CA GLY A 74 -21.09 -7.27 -13.98
C GLY A 74 -20.23 -8.52 -13.75
N ALA A 75 -19.50 -8.56 -12.64
CA ALA A 75 -18.65 -9.68 -12.28
C ALA A 75 -19.52 -10.87 -11.83
N THR A 76 -19.18 -12.06 -12.29
CA THR A 76 -19.85 -13.30 -11.91
C THR A 76 -19.40 -13.82 -10.54
N ARG A 77 -18.26 -13.31 -10.04
CA ARG A 77 -17.61 -13.78 -8.82
C ARG A 77 -17.03 -12.65 -7.99
N ALA A 78 -17.19 -12.74 -6.67
CA ALA A 78 -16.48 -11.92 -5.69
C ALA A 78 -15.73 -12.85 -4.72
N VAL A 79 -14.39 -12.78 -4.71
CA VAL A 79 -13.56 -13.73 -3.97
C VAL A 79 -12.55 -13.02 -3.08
N PHE A 80 -12.38 -13.50 -1.85
CA PHE A 80 -11.39 -13.02 -0.90
C PHE A 80 -10.15 -13.92 -0.93
N GLY A 81 -9.01 -13.37 -1.37
CA GLY A 81 -7.71 -14.07 -1.39
C GLY A 81 -6.95 -13.87 -0.08
N LEU A 82 -6.82 -14.92 0.75
CA LEU A 82 -6.21 -14.84 2.08
C LEU A 82 -5.13 -15.91 2.27
N LYS A 83 -4.11 -15.61 3.08
CA LYS A 83 -3.12 -16.63 3.47
C LYS A 83 -3.81 -17.73 4.29
N LYS A 84 -3.47 -18.99 4.01
CA LYS A 84 -3.97 -20.19 4.73
C LYS A 84 -3.95 -20.11 6.26
N LYS A 85 -2.99 -19.37 6.83
CA LYS A 85 -2.84 -19.19 8.29
C LYS A 85 -3.88 -18.26 8.93
N TYR A 86 -4.59 -17.44 8.15
CA TYR A 86 -5.57 -16.46 8.66
C TYR A 86 -6.91 -17.13 9.00
N ARG A 87 -6.86 -18.19 9.83
CA ARG A 87 -8.02 -19.05 10.11
C ARG A 87 -9.22 -18.27 10.65
N ARG A 88 -9.00 -17.37 11.60
CA ARG A 88 -10.07 -16.54 12.18
C ARG A 88 -10.80 -15.71 11.12
N GLN A 89 -10.05 -15.09 10.22
CA GLN A 89 -10.59 -14.25 9.14
C GLN A 89 -11.31 -15.10 8.09
N ILE A 90 -10.71 -16.24 7.71
CA ILE A 90 -11.32 -17.19 6.77
C ILE A 90 -12.66 -17.68 7.32
N ASP A 91 -12.69 -18.10 8.58
CA ASP A 91 -13.89 -18.64 9.23
C ASP A 91 -14.97 -17.55 9.35
N ALA A 92 -14.59 -16.31 9.72
CA ALA A 92 -15.51 -15.16 9.80
C ALA A 92 -16.12 -14.80 8.43
N LEU A 93 -15.30 -14.73 7.37
CA LEU A 93 -15.76 -14.41 6.01
C LEU A 93 -16.66 -15.52 5.46
N ARG A 94 -16.31 -16.79 5.65
CA ARG A 94 -17.15 -17.94 5.24
C ARG A 94 -18.48 -17.95 5.99
N ALA A 95 -18.48 -17.69 7.30
CA ALA A 95 -19.70 -17.59 8.10
C ALA A 95 -20.62 -16.45 7.62
N ALA A 96 -20.04 -15.36 7.10
CA ALA A 96 -20.77 -14.26 6.47
C ALA A 96 -21.24 -14.56 5.03
N GLY A 97 -20.96 -15.75 4.48
CA GLY A 97 -21.33 -16.15 3.12
C GLY A 97 -20.33 -15.72 2.03
N GLY A 98 -19.14 -15.27 2.42
CA GLY A 98 -18.08 -14.86 1.49
C GLY A 98 -17.34 -16.04 0.88
N GLU A 99 -17.02 -15.93 -0.41
CA GLU A 99 -16.14 -16.89 -1.07
C GLU A 99 -14.67 -16.58 -0.73
N VAL A 100 -13.92 -17.60 -0.29
CA VAL A 100 -12.54 -17.44 0.17
C VAL A 100 -11.60 -18.39 -0.57
N ALA A 101 -10.58 -17.83 -1.21
CA ALA A 101 -9.46 -18.55 -1.81
C ALA A 101 -8.22 -18.49 -0.90
N GLU A 102 -7.67 -19.65 -0.57
CA GLU A 102 -6.54 -19.75 0.37
C GLU A 102 -5.19 -19.84 -0.36
N VAL A 103 -4.33 -18.83 -0.16
CA VAL A 103 -3.01 -18.70 -0.80
C VAL A 103 -1.84 -19.06 0.12
N GLY A 104 -0.65 -19.18 -0.45
CA GLY A 104 0.57 -19.51 0.28
C GLY A 104 0.93 -18.46 1.35
N ASN A 105 1.59 -18.87 2.44
CA ASN A 105 2.09 -17.95 3.47
C ASN A 105 3.45 -17.35 3.07
N THR A 106 3.50 -16.71 1.90
CA THR A 106 4.73 -16.24 1.27
C THR A 106 4.72 -14.73 1.05
N TYR A 107 5.90 -14.14 0.95
CA TYR A 107 6.08 -12.74 0.58
C TYR A 107 6.58 -12.64 -0.86
N PRO A 108 6.02 -11.77 -1.72
CA PRO A 108 4.88 -10.89 -1.50
C PRO A 108 3.59 -11.47 -2.13
N ALA A 109 2.90 -12.40 -1.46
CA ALA A 109 1.62 -12.95 -1.96
C ALA A 109 0.51 -11.88 -2.14
N GLY A 110 0.63 -10.73 -1.46
CA GLY A 110 -0.29 -9.59 -1.56
C GLY A 110 0.03 -8.62 -2.70
N ASP A 111 1.05 -8.88 -3.52
CA ASP A 111 1.21 -8.18 -4.79
C ASP A 111 0.06 -8.57 -5.74
N GLU A 112 -0.63 -7.59 -6.33
CA GLU A 112 -1.85 -7.83 -7.11
C GLU A 112 -1.65 -8.85 -8.24
N VAL A 113 -0.49 -8.85 -8.92
CA VAL A 113 -0.22 -9.80 -10.01
C VAL A 113 0.08 -11.19 -9.50
N ILE A 114 0.79 -11.29 -8.38
CA ILE A 114 1.03 -12.58 -7.72
C ILE A 114 -0.30 -13.17 -7.24
N LEU A 115 -1.15 -12.37 -6.59
CA LEU A 115 -2.43 -12.83 -6.07
C LEU A 115 -3.39 -13.26 -7.18
N ILE A 116 -3.49 -12.49 -8.28
CA ILE A 116 -4.30 -12.87 -9.44
C ILE A 116 -3.84 -14.21 -10.02
N GLN A 117 -2.54 -14.44 -10.13
CA GLN A 117 -2.02 -15.71 -10.60
C GLN A 117 -2.37 -16.85 -9.64
N GLU A 118 -2.13 -16.68 -8.33
CA GLU A 118 -2.38 -17.75 -7.34
C GLU A 118 -3.87 -18.08 -7.16
N VAL A 119 -4.75 -17.08 -7.28
CA VAL A 119 -6.20 -17.26 -7.04
C VAL A 119 -6.98 -17.57 -8.33
N LEU A 120 -6.62 -16.94 -9.45
CA LEU A 120 -7.37 -17.02 -10.70
C LEU A 120 -6.64 -17.82 -11.80
N GLY A 121 -5.35 -18.14 -11.61
CA GLY A 121 -4.55 -18.79 -12.65
C GLY A 121 -4.30 -17.91 -13.87
N ARG A 122 -4.51 -16.59 -13.77
CA ARG A 122 -4.36 -15.64 -14.87
C ARG A 122 -3.05 -14.87 -14.76
N THR A 123 -2.41 -14.61 -15.90
CA THR A 123 -1.20 -13.79 -15.93
C THR A 123 -1.50 -12.39 -16.46
N VAL A 124 -1.28 -11.38 -15.62
CA VAL A 124 -1.40 -9.97 -16.04
C VAL A 124 -0.29 -9.65 -17.04
N PRO A 125 -0.58 -9.10 -18.22
CA PRO A 125 0.45 -8.69 -19.18
C PRO A 125 1.48 -7.71 -18.57
N GLU A 126 2.72 -7.77 -19.05
CA GLU A 126 3.78 -6.82 -18.66
C GLU A 126 3.35 -5.36 -18.89
N GLY A 127 3.62 -4.50 -17.91
CA GLY A 127 3.17 -3.11 -17.89
C GLY A 127 1.64 -2.90 -17.87
N GLY A 128 0.87 -4.00 -17.86
CA GLY A 128 -0.59 -3.99 -17.87
C GLY A 128 -1.22 -3.84 -16.49
N LEU A 129 -2.54 -3.69 -16.50
CA LEU A 129 -3.38 -3.60 -15.31
C LEU A 129 -4.23 -4.87 -15.15
N PRO A 130 -4.63 -5.24 -13.92
CA PRO A 130 -5.53 -6.36 -13.65
C PRO A 130 -6.80 -6.42 -14.51
N LEU A 131 -7.36 -5.26 -14.88
CA LEU A 131 -8.57 -5.19 -15.71
C LEU A 131 -8.41 -5.88 -17.08
N LEU A 132 -7.18 -5.98 -17.60
CA LEU A 132 -6.90 -6.63 -18.88
C LEU A 132 -7.09 -8.16 -18.82
N VAL A 133 -7.18 -8.73 -17.63
CA VAL A 133 -7.45 -10.15 -17.40
C VAL A 133 -8.79 -10.35 -16.68
N GLY A 134 -9.71 -9.39 -16.81
CA GLY A 134 -11.07 -9.48 -16.28
C GLY A 134 -11.16 -9.39 -14.75
N ALA A 135 -10.15 -8.79 -14.09
CA ALA A 135 -10.08 -8.72 -12.63
C ALA A 135 -9.96 -7.28 -12.12
N VAL A 136 -10.73 -6.96 -11.07
CA VAL A 136 -10.50 -5.77 -10.24
C VAL A 136 -10.05 -6.20 -8.85
N VAL A 137 -8.95 -5.61 -8.36
CA VAL A 137 -8.36 -5.95 -7.06
C VAL A 137 -8.40 -4.78 -6.09
N ASN A 138 -8.97 -4.98 -4.91
CA ASN A 138 -8.99 -4.00 -3.81
C ASN A 138 -8.66 -4.68 -2.47
N ASN A 139 -7.99 -3.94 -1.57
CA ASN A 139 -7.72 -4.41 -0.20
C ASN A 139 -9.00 -4.30 0.66
N PRO A 140 -9.11 -5.07 1.77
CA PRO A 140 -10.24 -5.03 2.70
C PRO A 140 -10.65 -3.62 3.15
N GLU A 141 -9.70 -2.77 3.58
CA GLU A 141 -10.04 -1.39 3.98
C GLU A 141 -10.58 -0.56 2.82
N THR A 142 -10.08 -0.78 1.59
CA THR A 142 -10.61 -0.07 0.42
C THR A 142 -12.06 -0.47 0.17
N LEU A 143 -12.39 -1.75 0.31
CA LEU A 143 -13.76 -2.24 0.20
C LEU A 143 -14.66 -1.72 1.33
N LEU A 144 -14.14 -1.64 2.56
CA LEU A 144 -14.86 -1.02 3.68
C LEU A 144 -15.17 0.45 3.41
N ASN A 145 -14.21 1.20 2.87
CA ASN A 145 -14.40 2.59 2.47
C ASN A 145 -15.40 2.72 1.30
N VAL A 146 -15.45 1.75 0.38
CA VAL A 146 -16.51 1.68 -0.64
C VAL A 146 -17.87 1.45 0.01
N ALA A 147 -17.97 0.54 1.00
CA ALA A 147 -19.22 0.33 1.74
C ALA A 147 -19.70 1.62 2.42
N GLU A 148 -18.80 2.35 3.08
CA GLU A 148 -19.07 3.67 3.66
C GLU A 148 -19.55 4.68 2.61
N ALA A 149 -18.91 4.72 1.44
CA ALA A 149 -19.30 5.60 0.35
C ALA A 149 -20.73 5.31 -0.15
N LEU A 150 -21.13 4.04 -0.20
CA LEU A 150 -22.48 3.64 -0.59
C LEU A 150 -23.55 4.07 0.43
N GLU A 151 -23.14 4.19 1.70
CA GLU A 151 -23.94 4.73 2.81
C GLU A 151 -23.83 6.26 2.92
N GLY A 152 -23.21 6.95 1.95
CA GLY A 152 -23.07 8.40 1.91
C GLY A 152 -21.99 8.96 2.83
N ARG A 153 -21.11 8.12 3.39
CA ARG A 153 -20.02 8.53 4.28
C ARG A 153 -18.70 8.66 3.52
N PRO A 154 -18.05 9.84 3.53
CA PRO A 154 -16.75 10.02 2.91
C PRO A 154 -15.61 9.42 3.75
N VAL A 155 -14.46 9.19 3.11
CA VAL A 155 -13.26 8.70 3.80
C VAL A 155 -12.65 9.80 4.65
N THR A 156 -12.85 9.67 5.96
CA THR A 156 -12.39 10.58 7.02
C THR A 156 -11.34 9.95 7.93
N HIS A 157 -11.34 8.62 8.02
CA HIS A 157 -10.46 7.84 8.89
C HIS A 157 -9.71 6.78 8.09
N THR A 158 -8.61 6.29 8.66
CA THR A 158 -7.89 5.10 8.19
C THR A 158 -7.54 4.22 9.39
N TYR A 159 -7.03 3.01 9.14
CA TYR A 159 -6.58 2.11 10.19
C TYR A 159 -5.06 1.96 10.13
N VAL A 160 -4.40 2.13 11.27
CA VAL A 160 -2.94 2.12 11.38
C VAL A 160 -2.52 1.05 12.38
N THR A 161 -1.66 0.12 11.95
CA THR A 161 -0.92 -0.74 12.89
C THR A 161 0.23 0.04 13.51
N LEU A 162 0.24 0.16 14.84
CA LEU A 162 1.40 0.63 15.60
C LEU A 162 2.13 -0.57 16.19
N GLY A 163 3.43 -0.65 15.89
CA GLY A 163 4.25 -1.80 16.22
C GLY A 163 5.73 -1.44 16.42
N GLY A 164 6.53 -2.46 16.69
CA GLY A 164 7.95 -2.28 16.98
C GLY A 164 8.22 -1.93 18.45
N ALA A 165 9.18 -1.04 18.67
CA ALA A 165 9.62 -0.56 19.99
C ALA A 165 8.71 0.55 20.54
N VAL A 166 7.46 0.18 20.83
CA VAL A 166 6.44 1.02 21.48
C VAL A 166 5.86 0.29 22.69
N ALA A 167 5.36 1.04 23.67
CA ALA A 167 4.85 0.46 24.92
C ALA A 167 3.62 -0.44 24.69
N SER A 168 2.70 -0.02 23.80
CA SER A 168 1.51 -0.77 23.43
C SER A 168 1.41 -0.91 21.91
N ARG A 169 1.50 -2.15 21.43
CA ARG A 169 1.25 -2.50 20.02
C ARG A 169 -0.25 -2.69 19.78
N GLY A 170 -0.69 -2.54 18.53
CA GLY A 170 -2.08 -2.74 18.15
C GLY A 170 -2.48 -2.03 16.86
N VAL A 171 -3.79 -1.99 16.62
CA VAL A 171 -4.40 -1.25 15.52
C VAL A 171 -5.32 -0.17 16.08
N TRP A 172 -5.19 1.04 15.56
CA TRP A 172 -6.09 2.16 15.84
C TRP A 172 -6.83 2.56 14.59
N ARG A 173 -8.06 3.04 14.75
CA ARG A 173 -8.75 3.82 13.73
C ARG A 173 -8.40 5.29 13.97
N VAL A 174 -7.94 5.98 12.94
CA VAL A 174 -7.24 7.26 13.08
C VAL A 174 -7.83 8.28 12.11
N PRO A 175 -8.19 9.49 12.58
CA PRO A 175 -8.58 10.58 11.69
C PRO A 175 -7.44 10.92 10.72
N VAL A 176 -7.75 11.05 9.43
CA VAL A 176 -6.76 11.45 8.42
C VAL A 176 -6.19 12.84 8.77
N GLY A 177 -4.88 13.01 8.68
CA GLY A 177 -4.18 14.24 9.05
C GLY A 177 -3.71 14.29 10.50
N THR A 178 -4.01 13.28 11.32
CA THR A 178 -3.40 13.10 12.65
C THR A 178 -1.88 13.05 12.52
N ASP A 179 -1.16 13.69 13.44
CA ASP A 179 0.30 13.65 13.45
C ASP A 179 0.83 12.28 13.93
N GLY A 180 1.90 11.80 13.30
CA GLY A 180 2.56 10.55 13.67
C GLY A 180 3.04 10.50 15.13
N ALA A 181 3.39 11.64 15.74
CA ALA A 181 3.77 11.68 17.16
C ALA A 181 2.57 11.43 18.10
N GLU A 182 1.36 11.89 17.74
CA GLU A 182 0.14 11.62 18.51
C GLU A 182 -0.22 10.13 18.50
N LEU A 183 0.02 9.45 17.37
CA LEU A 183 -0.11 8.00 17.29
C LEU A 183 0.83 7.28 18.26
N LEU A 184 2.10 7.69 18.30
CA LEU A 184 3.08 7.11 19.22
C LEU A 184 2.71 7.38 20.68
N ALA A 185 2.18 8.57 20.99
CA ALA A 185 1.66 8.89 22.31
C ALA A 185 0.47 7.98 22.69
N ALA A 186 -0.46 7.72 21.77
CA ALA A 186 -1.58 6.79 21.97
C ALA A 186 -1.14 5.34 22.20
N ALA A 187 0.04 4.96 21.66
CA ALA A 187 0.70 3.68 21.95
C ALA A 187 1.47 3.67 23.28
N GLY A 188 1.38 4.72 24.11
CA GLY A 188 2.10 4.82 25.38
C GLY A 188 3.58 5.21 25.23
N GLY A 189 3.98 5.71 24.07
CA GLY A 189 5.34 6.19 23.80
C GLY A 189 6.27 5.15 23.19
N VAL A 190 7.42 5.65 22.75
CA VAL A 190 8.54 4.89 22.17
C VAL A 190 9.39 4.30 23.29
N THR A 191 9.84 3.05 23.11
CA THR A 191 10.69 2.32 24.08
C THR A 191 12.11 2.09 23.56
N GLU A 192 12.53 2.83 22.53
CA GLU A 192 13.86 2.76 21.91
C GLU A 192 14.55 4.11 22.05
N ASP A 193 15.80 4.12 22.50
CA ASP A 193 16.53 5.36 22.79
C ASP A 193 16.93 6.12 21.52
N ASP A 194 17.32 5.39 20.46
CA ASP A 194 17.63 5.95 19.14
C ASP A 194 16.71 5.38 18.06
N PRO A 195 15.46 5.87 17.99
CA PRO A 195 14.45 5.32 17.10
C PRO A 195 14.60 5.81 15.66
N ALA A 196 14.18 4.95 14.75
CA ALA A 196 13.75 5.28 13.42
C ALA A 196 12.30 4.81 13.22
N TYR A 197 11.57 5.54 12.37
CA TYR A 197 10.15 5.34 12.15
C TYR A 197 9.93 4.84 10.73
N ILE A 198 9.13 3.78 10.58
CA ILE A 198 8.74 3.24 9.29
C ILE A 198 7.26 3.54 9.09
N GLU A 199 6.95 4.47 8.20
CA GLU A 199 5.58 4.74 7.74
C GLU A 199 5.21 3.69 6.68
N GLY A 200 4.28 2.80 7.03
CA GLY A 200 3.93 1.60 6.27
C GLY A 200 4.62 0.35 6.83
N GLY A 201 4.99 -0.56 5.94
CA GLY A 201 5.67 -1.81 6.31
C GLY A 201 7.19 -1.75 6.11
N PRO A 202 7.95 -2.68 6.71
CA PRO A 202 9.42 -2.64 6.67
C PRO A 202 10.00 -2.92 5.28
N MET A 203 9.27 -3.57 4.38
CA MET A 203 9.80 -3.90 3.06
C MET A 203 9.62 -2.77 2.06
N THR A 204 8.46 -2.09 2.09
CA THR A 204 8.08 -1.08 1.09
C THR A 204 7.86 0.33 1.64
N GLY A 205 7.77 0.48 2.97
CA GLY A 205 7.45 1.74 3.65
C GLY A 205 8.53 2.82 3.57
N LYS A 206 8.18 4.01 4.08
CA LYS A 206 9.07 5.17 4.12
C LYS A 206 9.78 5.23 5.47
N TYR A 207 11.09 5.40 5.42
CA TYR A 207 11.93 5.51 6.60
C TYR A 207 12.09 6.98 6.99
N ARG A 208 11.82 7.29 8.25
CA ARG A 208 11.81 8.63 8.82
C ARG A 208 12.62 8.65 10.11
N PHE A 209 13.16 9.83 10.43
CA PHE A 209 13.89 10.10 11.66
C PHE A 209 13.23 11.16 12.54
N ASP A 210 12.08 11.63 12.09
CA ASP A 210 11.18 12.56 12.76
C ASP A 210 9.79 11.90 12.77
N PRO A 211 9.13 11.79 13.93
CA PRO A 211 7.78 11.22 14.01
C PRO A 211 6.69 12.18 13.51
N HIS A 212 7.01 13.47 13.26
CA HIS A 212 6.04 14.45 12.81
C HIS A 212 5.77 14.32 11.32
N PHE A 213 4.63 13.73 10.99
CA PHE A 213 4.11 13.65 9.63
C PHE A 213 2.60 13.41 9.67
N PRO A 214 1.85 13.94 8.69
CA PRO A 214 0.41 13.71 8.62
C PRO A 214 0.09 12.29 8.15
N VAL A 215 -0.77 11.60 8.91
CA VAL A 215 -1.40 10.34 8.51
C VAL A 215 -2.27 10.59 7.27
N THR A 216 -2.18 9.71 6.28
CA THR A 216 -2.97 9.78 5.04
C THR A 216 -3.92 8.61 4.94
N LYS A 217 -4.87 8.64 3.99
CA LYS A 217 -5.73 7.48 3.64
C LYS A 217 -4.99 6.18 3.27
N ALA A 218 -3.69 6.29 2.99
CA ALA A 218 -2.83 5.16 2.61
C ALA A 218 -1.85 4.74 3.71
N THR A 219 -1.84 5.44 4.85
CA THR A 219 -0.95 5.12 5.95
C THR A 219 -1.52 3.91 6.70
N LYS A 220 -0.87 2.75 6.56
CA LYS A 220 -1.31 1.47 7.14
C LYS A 220 -0.53 1.03 8.37
N GLY A 221 0.61 1.66 8.61
CA GLY A 221 1.47 1.29 9.72
C GLY A 221 2.38 2.43 10.13
N LEU A 222 2.75 2.42 11.40
CA LEU A 222 3.88 3.16 11.92
C LEU A 222 4.64 2.24 12.87
N LEU A 223 5.80 1.79 12.41
CA LEU A 223 6.66 0.86 13.13
C LEU A 223 7.89 1.59 13.67
N VAL A 224 8.27 1.29 14.91
CA VAL A 224 9.48 1.84 15.53
C VAL A 224 10.56 0.78 15.61
N VAL A 225 11.74 1.09 15.06
CA VAL A 225 12.91 0.21 15.08
C VAL A 225 14.15 1.00 15.50
N PRO A 226 15.22 0.36 16.01
CA PRO A 226 16.48 1.05 16.24
C PRO A 226 17.02 1.62 14.93
N ARG A 227 17.57 2.83 14.98
CA ARG A 227 18.26 3.46 13.85
C ARG A 227 19.41 2.61 13.30
N THR A 228 20.02 1.80 14.15
CA THR A 228 21.10 0.87 13.81
C THR A 228 20.65 -0.42 13.11
N SER A 229 19.33 -0.64 12.97
CA SER A 229 18.79 -1.84 12.33
C SER A 229 19.22 -1.95 10.85
N ALA A 230 19.33 -3.19 10.37
CA ALA A 230 19.69 -3.46 8.97
C ALA A 230 18.70 -2.81 7.99
N LEU A 231 17.41 -2.82 8.34
CA LEU A 231 16.32 -2.15 7.63
C LEU A 231 16.66 -0.69 7.32
N VAL A 232 16.91 0.10 8.37
CA VAL A 232 17.24 1.53 8.26
C VAL A 232 18.53 1.70 7.46
N ARG A 233 19.59 0.96 7.80
CA ARG A 233 20.90 1.08 7.14
C ARG A 233 20.82 0.93 5.61
N TYR A 234 20.02 -0.01 5.11
CA TYR A 234 19.91 -0.23 3.66
C TYR A 234 18.99 0.78 2.96
N GLU A 235 17.88 1.13 3.61
CA GLU A 235 16.87 2.00 3.01
C GLU A 235 17.31 3.47 2.99
N THR A 236 18.11 3.90 3.98
CA THR A 236 18.58 5.28 4.08
C THR A 236 20.02 5.46 3.59
N LEU A 237 20.63 4.43 2.98
CA LEU A 237 21.94 4.58 2.34
C LEU A 237 21.86 5.65 1.26
N ASP A 238 22.80 6.60 1.23
CA ASP A 238 22.86 7.62 0.19
C ASP A 238 22.84 7.00 -1.23
N VAL A 239 22.11 7.63 -2.16
CA VAL A 239 21.90 7.10 -3.51
C VAL A 239 23.22 7.03 -4.28
N GLU A 240 24.06 8.06 -4.20
CA GLU A 240 25.35 8.07 -4.90
C GLU A 240 26.27 6.96 -4.36
N ARG A 241 26.36 6.86 -3.02
CA ARG A 241 27.10 5.79 -2.36
C ARG A 241 26.58 4.40 -2.73
N MET A 242 25.27 4.21 -2.72
CA MET A 242 24.63 2.95 -3.13
C MET A 242 24.99 2.58 -4.57
N LEU A 243 24.91 3.53 -5.49
CA LEU A 243 25.27 3.31 -6.89
C LEU A 243 26.77 2.99 -7.02
N ASN A 244 27.65 3.72 -6.34
CA ASN A 244 29.09 3.44 -6.34
C ASN A 244 29.39 2.03 -5.81
N GLN A 245 28.81 1.63 -4.67
CA GLN A 245 28.92 0.26 -4.15
C GLN A 245 28.43 -0.78 -5.16
N ALA A 246 27.28 -0.53 -5.80
CA ALA A 246 26.74 -1.44 -6.80
C ALA A 246 27.69 -1.62 -8.00
N ARG A 247 28.38 -0.56 -8.43
CA ARG A 247 29.36 -0.64 -9.53
C ARG A 247 30.55 -1.52 -9.19
N VAL A 248 31.10 -1.39 -7.98
CA VAL A 248 32.35 -2.06 -7.60
C VAL A 248 32.16 -3.44 -6.98
N ALA A 249 31.03 -3.67 -6.30
CA ALA A 249 30.84 -4.87 -5.48
C ALA A 249 29.92 -5.91 -6.13
N CYS A 250 29.10 -5.56 -7.13
CA CYS A 250 28.15 -6.52 -7.70
C CYS A 250 28.86 -7.68 -8.41
N CYS A 251 28.77 -8.88 -7.84
CA CYS A 251 29.40 -10.10 -8.36
C CYS A 251 28.57 -10.86 -9.43
N GLN A 252 27.45 -10.29 -9.91
CA GLN A 252 26.62 -10.87 -10.97
C GLN A 252 26.07 -12.29 -10.71
N CYS A 253 25.93 -12.71 -9.44
CA CYS A 253 25.48 -14.04 -9.03
C CYS A 253 24.01 -14.41 -9.31
N VAL A 254 23.25 -13.55 -10.01
CA VAL A 254 21.82 -13.67 -10.38
C VAL A 254 20.78 -13.91 -9.26
N GLN A 255 21.18 -13.99 -7.98
CA GLN A 255 20.26 -14.24 -6.86
C GLN A 255 19.09 -13.25 -6.78
N CYS A 256 19.34 -11.97 -7.05
CA CYS A 256 18.32 -10.94 -7.09
C CYS A 256 17.22 -11.20 -8.15
N THR A 257 17.53 -11.93 -9.22
CA THR A 257 16.56 -12.33 -10.25
C THR A 257 15.84 -13.60 -9.87
N LEU A 258 16.57 -14.59 -9.35
CA LEU A 258 15.98 -15.85 -8.88
C LEU A 258 15.02 -15.67 -7.70
N ALA A 259 15.17 -14.59 -6.93
CA ALA A 259 14.26 -14.22 -5.83
C ALA A 259 13.18 -13.21 -6.25
N CYS A 260 13.20 -12.68 -7.48
CA CYS A 260 12.25 -11.66 -7.93
C CYS A 260 10.88 -12.29 -8.18
N SER A 261 9.87 -11.92 -7.39
CA SER A 261 8.51 -12.45 -7.54
C SER A 261 7.94 -12.24 -8.94
N ARG A 262 8.18 -11.06 -9.56
CA ARG A 262 7.74 -10.77 -10.93
C ARG A 262 8.46 -11.61 -11.98
N ASN A 263 9.75 -11.89 -11.79
CA ASN A 263 10.49 -12.80 -12.68
C ASN A 263 9.93 -14.23 -12.60
N LEU A 264 9.61 -14.69 -11.39
CA LEU A 264 9.06 -16.02 -11.14
C LEU A 264 7.68 -16.21 -11.78
N VAL A 265 6.87 -15.16 -11.90
CA VAL A 265 5.59 -15.22 -12.64
C VAL A 265 5.74 -15.04 -14.16
N GLY A 266 6.98 -15.06 -14.67
CA GLY A 266 7.28 -15.08 -16.10
C GLY A 266 7.63 -13.72 -16.71
N TYR A 267 7.61 -12.62 -15.93
CA TYR A 267 7.99 -11.31 -16.46
C TYR A 267 9.48 -11.27 -16.81
N ASP A 268 9.81 -10.49 -17.84
CA ASP A 268 11.17 -10.14 -18.22
C ASP A 268 11.71 -9.03 -17.31
N LEU A 269 11.62 -9.25 -16.00
CA LEU A 269 12.30 -8.44 -14.99
C LEU A 269 13.52 -9.20 -14.50
N GLU A 270 14.70 -8.75 -14.89
CA GLU A 270 15.97 -9.36 -14.53
C GLU A 270 16.85 -8.37 -13.75
N PRO A 271 16.62 -8.21 -12.43
CA PRO A 271 17.37 -7.25 -11.61
C PRO A 271 18.89 -7.34 -11.77
N HIS A 272 19.45 -8.53 -12.00
CA HIS A 272 20.91 -8.67 -12.20
C HIS A 272 21.40 -7.94 -13.46
N ARG A 273 20.63 -7.96 -14.55
CA ARG A 273 20.95 -7.22 -15.79
C ARG A 273 20.78 -5.72 -15.59
N ILE A 274 19.78 -5.31 -14.83
CA ILE A 274 19.62 -3.89 -14.45
C ILE A 274 20.83 -3.42 -13.64
N MET A 275 21.35 -4.24 -12.72
CA MET A 275 22.56 -3.88 -11.96
C MET A 275 23.80 -3.68 -12.86
N ARG A 276 23.90 -4.38 -14.01
CA ARG A 276 25.00 -4.20 -14.98
C ARG A 276 24.99 -2.81 -15.63
N LEU A 277 23.83 -2.18 -15.79
CA LEU A 277 23.72 -0.81 -16.30
C LEU A 277 24.55 0.18 -15.49
N LEU A 278 24.64 -0.06 -14.18
CA LEU A 278 25.39 0.82 -13.30
C LEU A 278 26.89 0.74 -13.53
N ALA A 279 27.40 -0.47 -13.78
CA ALA A 279 28.83 -0.74 -13.92
C ALA A 279 29.36 -0.39 -15.33
N TYR A 280 28.55 -0.56 -16.39
CA TYR A 280 29.01 -0.45 -17.78
C TYR A 280 28.48 0.78 -18.54
N GLY A 281 27.73 1.68 -17.88
CA GLY A 281 27.32 2.97 -18.45
C GLY A 281 26.43 2.84 -19.69
N PRO A 282 26.45 3.83 -20.62
CA PRO A 282 25.53 3.93 -21.77
C PRO A 282 25.77 2.88 -22.88
N MET A 283 26.69 1.93 -22.69
CA MET A 283 26.93 0.83 -23.61
C MET A 283 25.78 -0.21 -23.53
N GLY A 284 24.65 0.11 -24.17
CA GLY A 284 23.88 -0.89 -24.91
C GLY A 284 22.66 -1.53 -24.25
N LEU A 285 22.02 -0.96 -23.23
CA LEU A 285 20.81 -1.60 -22.66
C LEU A 285 19.63 -0.64 -22.33
N PRO A 286 19.24 0.34 -23.19
CA PRO A 286 17.98 1.07 -23.02
C PRO A 286 16.78 0.14 -22.78
N GLU A 287 16.78 -1.02 -23.43
CA GLU A 287 15.71 -2.02 -23.28
C GLU A 287 15.68 -2.67 -21.89
N VAL A 288 16.84 -2.93 -21.28
CA VAL A 288 16.88 -3.49 -19.91
C VAL A 288 16.44 -2.45 -18.88
N ALA A 289 16.72 -1.16 -19.12
CA ALA A 289 16.27 -0.12 -18.22
C ALA A 289 14.73 -0.05 -18.13
N LYS A 290 14.02 -0.33 -19.24
CA LYS A 290 12.54 -0.41 -19.25
C LYS A 290 12.01 -1.46 -18.28
N GLN A 291 12.71 -2.58 -18.09
CA GLN A 291 12.31 -3.63 -17.15
C GLN A 291 12.11 -3.10 -15.73
N ALA A 292 12.78 -2.01 -15.34
CA ALA A 292 12.56 -1.37 -14.04
C ALA A 292 11.07 -1.06 -13.78
N PHE A 293 10.29 -0.73 -14.82
CA PHE A 293 8.85 -0.44 -14.72
C PHE A 293 7.99 -1.67 -14.41
N LEU A 294 8.51 -2.87 -14.60
CA LEU A 294 7.87 -4.13 -14.20
C LEU A 294 8.04 -4.43 -12.70
N CYS A 295 8.92 -3.70 -12.01
CA CYS A 295 9.23 -3.95 -10.60
C CYS A 295 8.12 -3.43 -9.68
N SER A 296 7.61 -4.29 -8.81
CA SER A 296 6.66 -3.93 -7.75
C SER A 296 7.32 -3.36 -6.48
N GLU A 297 8.64 -3.18 -6.49
CA GLU A 297 9.42 -2.58 -5.40
C GLU A 297 9.33 -3.33 -4.05
N CYS A 298 9.02 -4.64 -4.08
CA CYS A 298 8.86 -5.50 -2.90
C CYS A 298 10.16 -5.77 -2.10
N ASN A 299 11.31 -5.27 -2.54
CA ASN A 299 12.57 -5.35 -1.80
C ASN A 299 13.19 -6.75 -1.58
N LEU A 300 12.59 -7.84 -2.08
CA LEU A 300 13.19 -9.19 -1.98
C LEU A 300 14.57 -9.29 -2.63
N CYS A 301 14.80 -8.53 -3.70
CA CYS A 301 16.05 -8.58 -4.44
C CYS A 301 17.24 -7.92 -3.72
N SER A 302 17.01 -7.22 -2.60
CA SER A 302 18.03 -6.41 -1.92
C SER A 302 18.85 -7.20 -0.89
N GLY A 303 19.78 -6.51 -0.23
CA GLY A 303 20.58 -7.01 0.88
C GLY A 303 19.77 -7.47 2.10
N LEU A 304 18.48 -7.11 2.17
CA LEU A 304 17.56 -7.64 3.18
C LEU A 304 17.23 -9.12 2.96
N HIS A 305 17.31 -9.62 1.74
CA HIS A 305 16.98 -11.00 1.43
C HIS A 305 17.92 -11.67 0.41
N ALA A 306 17.91 -11.25 -0.86
CA ALA A 306 18.58 -12.02 -1.91
C ALA A 306 20.04 -11.62 -2.19
N CYS A 307 20.41 -10.34 -2.04
CA CYS A 307 21.73 -9.88 -2.50
C CYS A 307 22.85 -10.20 -1.49
N PRO A 308 23.80 -11.10 -1.80
CA PRO A 308 24.89 -11.44 -0.88
C PRO A 308 25.87 -10.28 -0.68
N MET A 309 25.96 -9.39 -1.66
CA MET A 309 26.80 -8.18 -1.62
C MET A 309 26.09 -7.01 -0.92
N GLN A 310 24.93 -7.25 -0.32
CA GLN A 310 24.18 -6.27 0.45
C GLN A 310 23.75 -5.01 -0.35
N LEU A 311 23.54 -5.17 -1.67
CA LEU A 311 23.11 -4.10 -2.58
C LEU A 311 21.58 -4.06 -2.69
N SER A 312 21.01 -2.96 -3.22
CA SER A 312 19.56 -2.82 -3.39
C SER A 312 19.15 -2.60 -4.86
N PRO A 313 18.90 -3.68 -5.63
CA PRO A 313 18.34 -3.56 -6.98
C PRO A 313 16.97 -2.87 -7.02
N ARG A 314 16.16 -2.96 -5.95
CA ARG A 314 14.92 -2.19 -5.79
C ARG A 314 15.18 -0.69 -5.93
N ARG A 315 16.13 -0.16 -5.15
CA ARG A 315 16.42 1.27 -5.14
C ARG A 315 17.06 1.74 -6.45
N VAL A 316 17.83 0.87 -7.11
CA VAL A 316 18.30 1.10 -8.48
C VAL A 316 17.14 1.23 -9.45
N ASN A 317 16.15 0.34 -9.38
CA ASN A 317 14.93 0.46 -10.20
C ASN A 317 14.19 1.77 -9.94
N GLN A 318 14.09 2.22 -8.68
CA GLN A 318 13.45 3.50 -8.34
C GLN A 318 14.17 4.69 -9.00
N VAL A 319 15.52 4.71 -8.95
CA VAL A 319 16.32 5.74 -9.62
C VAL A 319 16.09 5.72 -11.14
N LEU A 320 16.07 4.54 -11.77
CA LEU A 320 15.82 4.42 -13.20
C LEU A 320 14.41 4.88 -13.58
N LYS A 321 13.39 4.45 -12.83
CA LYS A 321 12.00 4.90 -13.01
C LYS A 321 11.87 6.42 -12.88
N ALA A 322 12.55 7.04 -11.92
CA ALA A 322 12.53 8.49 -11.72
C ALA A 322 13.14 9.22 -12.93
N ARG A 323 14.35 8.84 -13.33
CA ARG A 323 15.04 9.43 -14.50
C ARG A 323 14.24 9.27 -15.80
N MET A 324 13.64 8.10 -16.03
CA MET A 324 12.82 7.87 -17.21
C MET A 324 11.53 8.68 -17.19
N ARG A 325 10.90 8.86 -16.01
CA ARG A 325 9.73 9.75 -15.86
C ARG A 325 10.09 11.21 -16.10
N GLU A 326 11.22 11.69 -15.60
CA GLU A 326 11.74 13.04 -15.85
C GLU A 326 12.02 13.27 -17.34
N ALA A 327 12.53 12.25 -18.03
CA ALA A 327 12.75 12.26 -19.48
C ALA A 327 11.47 12.05 -20.31
N GLY A 328 10.29 11.93 -19.68
CA GLY A 328 9.02 11.69 -20.37
C GLY A 328 8.90 10.31 -21.04
N ILE A 329 9.80 9.37 -20.73
CA ILE A 329 9.82 8.04 -21.35
C ILE A 329 8.74 7.17 -20.71
N ARG A 330 7.84 6.66 -21.55
CA ARG A 330 6.86 5.64 -21.20
C ARG A 330 7.25 4.33 -21.86
N PRO A 331 7.75 3.34 -21.10
CA PRO A 331 8.06 2.04 -21.67
C PRO A 331 6.81 1.39 -22.24
N ASP A 332 6.98 0.79 -23.41
CA ASP A 332 6.02 -0.13 -24.00
C ASP A 332 6.53 -1.57 -23.82
N PHE A 333 5.61 -2.51 -23.66
CA PHE A 333 5.91 -3.92 -23.46
C PHE A 333 5.07 -4.75 -24.43
N PRO A 334 5.69 -5.60 -25.28
CA PRO A 334 4.96 -6.38 -26.26
C PRO A 334 4.01 -7.36 -25.57
N ARG A 335 2.81 -7.51 -26.13
CA ARG A 335 1.86 -8.53 -25.68
C ARG A 335 2.39 -9.90 -26.09
N ARG A 336 2.59 -10.76 -25.10
CA ARG A 336 3.00 -12.15 -25.28
C ARG A 336 2.31 -13.02 -24.25
N GLU A 337 2.27 -14.31 -24.52
CA GLU A 337 1.92 -15.31 -23.51
C GLU A 337 3.01 -15.35 -22.44
N ILE A 338 2.59 -15.37 -21.17
CA ILE A 338 3.48 -15.34 -20.02
C ILE A 338 3.08 -16.49 -19.12
N GLU A 339 3.99 -17.47 -19.04
CA GLU A 339 3.88 -18.60 -18.14
C GLU A 339 4.79 -18.40 -16.93
N PRO A 340 4.33 -18.72 -15.71
CA PRO A 340 5.19 -18.77 -14.55
C PRO A 340 6.38 -19.70 -14.78
N ARG A 341 7.54 -19.31 -14.24
CA ARG A 341 8.78 -20.10 -14.31
C ARG A 341 8.58 -21.41 -13.55
N ARG A 342 9.14 -22.51 -14.04
CA ARG A 342 9.06 -23.84 -13.40
C ARG A 342 9.56 -23.81 -11.95
N GLU A 343 10.52 -22.94 -11.65
CA GLU A 343 11.13 -22.79 -10.33
C GLU A 343 10.27 -22.01 -9.33
N GLN A 344 9.19 -21.37 -9.78
CA GLN A 344 8.35 -20.46 -8.97
C GLN A 344 7.88 -21.11 -7.65
N PRO A 345 7.35 -22.35 -7.61
CA PRO A 345 6.93 -22.98 -6.36
C PRO A 345 8.07 -23.22 -5.35
N TYR A 346 9.31 -23.37 -5.84
CA TYR A 346 10.49 -23.70 -5.01
C TYR A 346 11.28 -22.47 -4.55
N ARG A 347 10.96 -21.30 -5.10
CA ARG A 347 11.68 -20.03 -4.86
C ARG A 347 10.85 -19.03 -4.06
N GLN A 348 9.62 -19.38 -3.67
CA GLN A 348 8.79 -18.52 -2.83
C GLN A 348 9.43 -18.31 -1.45
N VAL A 349 9.29 -17.11 -0.90
CA VAL A 349 9.90 -16.74 0.39
C VAL A 349 8.87 -16.90 1.51
N PRO A 350 9.02 -17.86 2.44
CA PRO A 350 8.10 -17.99 3.56
C PRO A 350 8.12 -16.73 4.44
N SER A 351 6.94 -16.20 4.77
CA SER A 351 6.83 -14.93 5.49
C SER A 351 7.58 -14.95 6.83
N HIS A 352 7.48 -16.04 7.60
CA HIS A 352 8.17 -16.16 8.90
C HIS A 352 9.70 -16.11 8.78
N ARG A 353 10.28 -16.75 7.75
CA ARG A 353 11.73 -16.69 7.49
C ARG A 353 12.17 -15.28 7.10
N LEU A 354 11.33 -14.54 6.39
CA LEU A 354 11.60 -13.14 6.11
C LEU A 354 11.62 -12.32 7.40
N VAL A 355 10.61 -12.44 8.27
CA VAL A 355 10.58 -11.75 9.58
C VAL A 355 11.85 -12.00 10.40
N GLN A 356 12.25 -13.27 10.51
CA GLN A 356 13.49 -13.68 11.19
C GLN A 356 14.72 -13.02 10.57
N ARG A 357 14.84 -13.07 9.24
CA ARG A 357 15.98 -12.47 8.53
C ARG A 357 16.07 -10.95 8.71
N LEU A 358 14.93 -10.29 8.85
CA LEU A 358 14.86 -8.85 9.10
C LEU A 358 15.13 -8.47 10.58
N GLY A 359 15.27 -9.46 11.47
CA GLY A 359 15.45 -9.23 12.91
C GLY A 359 14.20 -8.69 13.60
N LEU A 360 13.02 -9.01 13.08
CA LEU A 360 11.73 -8.47 13.54
C LEU A 360 10.96 -9.41 14.49
N GLU A 361 11.46 -10.61 14.77
CA GLU A 361 10.80 -11.63 15.62
C GLU A 361 10.43 -11.08 17.00
N ARG A 362 11.29 -10.25 17.59
CA ARG A 362 11.04 -9.60 18.90
C ARG A 362 9.84 -8.65 18.91
N TYR A 363 9.38 -8.24 17.73
CA TYR A 363 8.23 -7.37 17.57
C TYR A 363 6.95 -8.12 17.19
N GLU A 364 7.04 -9.42 16.93
CA GLU A 364 5.86 -10.28 16.78
C GLU A 364 5.11 -10.40 18.11
N GLY A 365 3.83 -10.75 18.02
CA GLY A 365 2.96 -10.93 19.18
C GLY A 365 1.55 -10.38 18.93
N PRO A 366 0.73 -10.33 19.98
CA PRO A 366 -0.61 -9.77 19.91
C PRO A 366 -0.60 -8.31 19.47
N SER A 367 -1.39 -8.02 18.45
CA SER A 367 -1.71 -6.67 18.00
C SER A 367 -3.22 -6.55 18.10
N PRO A 368 -3.81 -6.14 19.24
CA PRO A 368 -5.26 -6.01 19.36
C PRO A 368 -5.75 -4.72 18.68
N PHE A 369 -7.05 -4.65 18.36
CA PHE A 369 -7.69 -3.37 18.05
C PHE A 369 -7.82 -2.55 19.34
N ARG A 370 -7.37 -1.30 19.28
CA ARG A 370 -7.23 -0.39 20.43
C ARG A 370 -8.28 0.73 20.43
N GLY A 371 -9.18 0.74 19.45
CA GLY A 371 -10.25 1.71 19.31
C GLY A 371 -9.90 2.91 18.43
N ASP A 372 -10.72 3.93 18.53
CA ASP A 372 -10.63 5.15 17.76
C ASP A 372 -9.70 6.15 18.48
N LEU A 373 -8.69 6.64 17.78
CA LEU A 373 -7.79 7.66 18.28
C LEU A 373 -8.49 9.01 18.24
N ARG A 374 -8.44 9.74 19.36
CA ARG A 374 -8.88 11.13 19.44
C ARG A 374 -7.66 12.06 19.43
N PRO A 375 -7.48 12.85 18.37
CA PRO A 375 -6.35 13.77 18.28
C PRO A 375 -6.54 14.91 19.28
N SER A 376 -5.42 15.31 19.87
CA SER A 376 -5.30 16.44 20.78
C SER A 376 -4.84 17.72 20.07
N GLY A 377 -4.22 17.59 18.89
CA GLY A 377 -3.70 18.71 18.10
C GLY A 377 -4.52 19.06 16.86
N ASP A 378 -4.00 20.04 16.11
CA ASP A 378 -4.51 20.41 14.79
C ASP A 378 -4.17 19.28 13.78
N LEU A 379 -5.12 18.96 12.90
CA LEU A 379 -4.97 17.96 11.85
C LEU A 379 -4.42 18.58 10.57
N THR A 380 -3.36 18.01 10.02
CA THR A 380 -2.80 18.42 8.72
C THR A 380 -3.26 17.48 7.62
N VAL A 381 -4.34 17.83 6.93
CA VAL A 381 -4.91 17.00 5.87
C VAL A 381 -4.24 17.33 4.54
N LEU A 382 -3.40 16.41 4.05
CA LEU A 382 -2.73 16.58 2.75
C LEU A 382 -3.74 16.53 1.58
N LEU A 383 -3.62 17.48 0.67
CA LEU A 383 -4.38 17.49 -0.59
C LEU A 383 -3.80 16.50 -1.61
N LYS A 384 -2.54 16.10 -1.44
CA LYS A 384 -1.86 15.07 -2.22
C LYS A 384 -1.69 13.79 -1.40
N GLN A 385 -2.72 12.94 -1.40
CA GLN A 385 -2.73 11.64 -0.73
C GLN A 385 -3.23 10.49 -1.61
N HIS A 386 -3.15 10.68 -2.93
CA HIS A 386 -3.55 9.72 -3.96
C HIS A 386 -2.68 9.84 -5.19
N ALA A 387 -2.72 8.84 -6.08
CA ALA A 387 -2.12 8.94 -7.41
C ALA A 387 -2.79 10.03 -8.25
N GLY A 388 -2.09 10.56 -9.26
CA GLY A 388 -2.59 11.63 -10.14
C GLY A 388 -2.21 13.05 -9.68
N VAL A 389 -3.07 14.04 -9.85
CA VAL A 389 -2.82 15.45 -9.44
C VAL A 389 -3.31 15.71 -8.01
N PRO A 390 -2.75 16.67 -7.24
CA PRO A 390 -3.31 17.06 -5.95
C PRO A 390 -4.75 17.58 -6.05
N ALA A 391 -5.54 17.42 -5.00
CA ALA A 391 -6.83 18.08 -4.89
C ALA A 391 -6.66 19.61 -4.72
N VAL A 392 -7.52 20.39 -5.38
CA VAL A 392 -7.57 21.84 -5.20
C VAL A 392 -8.47 22.14 -3.99
N PRO A 393 -8.02 22.94 -3.01
CA PRO A 393 -8.81 23.24 -1.83
C PRO A 393 -10.04 24.09 -2.20
N CYS A 394 -11.16 23.83 -1.54
CA CYS A 394 -12.42 24.55 -1.73
C CYS A 394 -12.96 25.18 -0.43
N VAL A 395 -12.09 25.34 0.57
CA VAL A 395 -12.39 25.93 1.88
C VAL A 395 -11.50 27.13 2.15
N ALA A 396 -11.91 27.99 3.10
CA ALA A 396 -11.17 29.19 3.48
C ALA A 396 -10.76 29.17 4.98
N PRO A 397 -9.63 29.80 5.36
CA PRO A 397 -9.29 30.00 6.77
C PRO A 397 -10.44 30.67 7.55
N GLY A 398 -10.66 30.21 8.78
CA GLY A 398 -11.74 30.66 9.66
C GLY A 398 -13.08 29.94 9.46
N GLN A 399 -13.28 29.21 8.36
CA GLN A 399 -14.51 28.46 8.09
C GLN A 399 -14.69 27.34 9.11
N VAL A 400 -15.91 27.18 9.64
CA VAL A 400 -16.31 26.05 10.47
C VAL A 400 -16.94 24.99 9.59
N LEU A 401 -16.53 23.73 9.80
CA LEU A 401 -16.90 22.59 8.99
C LEU A 401 -17.46 21.48 9.87
N GLU A 402 -18.44 20.76 9.34
CA GLU A 402 -18.88 19.47 9.89
C GLU A 402 -17.92 18.35 9.50
N ALA A 403 -17.93 17.25 10.27
CA ALA A 403 -17.20 16.04 9.90
C ALA A 403 -17.66 15.52 8.53
N GLY A 404 -16.71 15.18 7.66
CA GLY A 404 -16.96 14.74 6.30
C GLY A 404 -17.13 15.86 5.27
N ALA A 405 -17.08 17.14 5.65
CA ALA A 405 -17.14 18.25 4.70
C ALA A 405 -16.03 18.16 3.64
N LEU A 406 -16.33 18.58 2.40
CA LEU A 406 -15.34 18.58 1.31
C LEU A 406 -14.28 19.66 1.56
N LEU A 407 -13.02 19.24 1.64
CA LEU A 407 -11.86 20.15 1.76
C LEU A 407 -11.27 20.50 0.40
N GLY A 408 -11.31 19.55 -0.54
CA GLY A 408 -10.77 19.76 -1.88
C GLY A 408 -11.14 18.66 -2.86
N SER A 409 -11.12 19.01 -4.15
CA SER A 409 -11.41 18.10 -5.26
C SER A 409 -10.32 18.20 -6.33
N PRO A 410 -9.93 17.10 -6.99
CA PRO A 410 -9.08 17.21 -8.18
C PRO A 410 -9.78 18.06 -9.26
N PRO A 411 -9.01 18.74 -10.13
CA PRO A 411 -9.55 19.38 -11.32
C PRO A 411 -10.40 18.41 -12.14
N GLU A 412 -11.42 18.93 -12.81
CA GLU A 412 -12.32 18.12 -13.63
C GLU A 412 -11.55 17.34 -14.71
N GLY A 413 -11.89 16.06 -14.86
CA GLY A 413 -11.22 15.14 -15.81
C GLY A 413 -9.81 14.69 -15.40
N ALA A 414 -9.23 15.25 -14.35
CA ALA A 414 -7.90 14.84 -13.88
C ALA A 414 -7.98 13.59 -12.99
N LEU A 415 -6.97 12.73 -13.10
CA LEU A 415 -6.81 11.59 -12.18
C LEU A 415 -6.58 12.11 -10.76
N GLY A 416 -7.47 11.78 -9.83
CA GLY A 416 -7.33 12.15 -8.42
C GLY A 416 -8.52 11.70 -7.57
N ALA A 417 -8.58 12.08 -6.29
CA ALA A 417 -9.70 11.77 -5.41
C ALA A 417 -10.05 12.96 -4.52
N ARG A 418 -11.31 13.07 -4.10
CA ARG A 418 -11.73 14.10 -3.15
C ARG A 418 -11.12 13.91 -1.77
N VAL A 419 -10.93 15.02 -1.06
CA VAL A 419 -10.36 15.06 0.30
C VAL A 419 -11.38 15.71 1.22
N HIS A 420 -11.61 15.10 2.38
CA HIS A 420 -12.70 15.47 3.30
C HIS A 420 -12.17 15.78 4.70
N ALA A 421 -12.97 16.53 5.46
CA ALA A 421 -12.70 16.90 6.83
C ALA A 421 -12.83 15.64 7.70
N PRO A 422 -11.75 15.15 8.33
CA PRO A 422 -11.78 13.96 9.18
C PRO A 422 -12.70 14.12 10.40
N LEU A 423 -12.76 15.34 10.95
CA LEU A 423 -13.56 15.73 12.11
C LEU A 423 -14.19 17.11 11.84
N GLY A 424 -15.24 17.44 12.58
CA GLY A 424 -15.79 18.79 12.62
C GLY A 424 -14.86 19.76 13.36
N GLY A 425 -14.83 21.02 12.94
CA GLY A 425 -13.92 22.00 13.52
C GLY A 425 -13.69 23.23 12.63
N GLN A 426 -12.66 24.01 12.96
CA GLN A 426 -12.33 25.24 12.24
C GLN A 426 -11.12 25.07 11.33
N VAL A 427 -11.19 25.59 10.11
CA VAL A 427 -10.04 25.69 9.19
C VAL A 427 -9.07 26.74 9.72
N VAL A 428 -7.89 26.32 10.15
CA VAL A 428 -6.84 27.20 10.68
C VAL A 428 -6.04 27.82 9.54
N ARG A 429 -5.65 27.00 8.56
CA ARG A 429 -4.81 27.42 7.44
C ARG A 429 -5.07 26.56 6.21
N VAL A 430 -4.99 27.18 5.03
CA VAL A 430 -5.06 26.51 3.73
C VAL A 430 -3.79 26.83 2.95
N THR A 431 -3.10 25.81 2.45
CA THR A 431 -1.96 25.93 1.52
C THR A 431 -2.23 25.11 0.26
N PRO A 432 -1.43 25.25 -0.80
CA PRO A 432 -1.54 24.38 -1.98
C PRO A 432 -1.33 22.88 -1.67
N GLU A 433 -0.63 22.55 -0.59
CA GLU A 433 -0.27 21.19 -0.21
C GLU A 433 -1.24 20.57 0.80
N ALA A 434 -1.83 21.37 1.69
CA ALA A 434 -2.60 20.87 2.83
C ALA A 434 -3.65 21.85 3.36
N VAL A 435 -4.63 21.30 4.08
CA VAL A 435 -5.57 22.04 4.93
C VAL A 435 -5.31 21.68 6.38
N ILE A 436 -5.12 22.69 7.23
CA ILE A 436 -4.95 22.52 8.68
C ILE A 436 -6.28 22.78 9.37
N LEU A 437 -6.77 21.79 10.12
CA LEU A 437 -8.03 21.84 10.83
C LEU A 437 -7.80 21.76 12.33
N ARG A 438 -8.47 22.62 13.08
CA ARG A 438 -8.57 22.51 14.54
C ARG A 438 -9.87 21.79 14.88
N PRO A 439 -9.83 20.55 15.40
CA PRO A 439 -11.04 19.83 15.80
C PRO A 439 -11.83 20.61 16.85
N ALA A 440 -13.16 20.48 16.83
CA ALA A 440 -14.00 21.02 17.90
C ALA A 440 -13.69 20.32 19.24
N ALA A 441 -13.80 21.05 20.34
CA ALA A 441 -13.63 20.46 21.68
C ALA A 441 -14.74 19.44 21.95
N ALA A 442 -14.40 18.32 22.60
CA ALA A 442 -15.36 17.26 22.93
C ALA A 442 -16.53 17.83 23.75
N GLY A 443 -17.75 17.81 23.17
CA GLY A 443 -18.98 18.33 23.79
C GLY A 443 -19.73 19.42 23.01
N GLN A 444 -19.24 19.82 21.83
CA GLN A 444 -19.93 20.75 20.91
C GLN A 444 -20.42 20.08 19.61
N GLU A 445 -20.51 18.75 19.57
CA GLU A 445 -21.19 18.01 18.50
C GLU A 445 -22.70 18.06 18.80
N GLY A 446 -23.37 19.10 18.31
CA GLY A 446 -24.81 19.32 18.43
C GLY A 446 -25.61 18.70 17.30
#